data_AF-A0A5V0BET6-F1
#
_entry.id   AF-A0A5V0BET6-F1
#
_cell.length_a   1.000
_cell.length_b   1.000
_cell.length_c   1.000
_cell.angle_alpha   90.00
_cell.angle_beta   90.00
_cell.angle_gamma   90.00
#
_symmetry.space_group_name_H-M   'P 1'
#
loop_
_entity.id
_entity.type
_entity.pdbx_description
1 polymer ?
#
loop_
_entity_poly.entity_id
_entity_poly.type
_entity_poly.pdbx_seq_one_letter_code
_entity_poly.pdbx_strand_id
1 'polypeptide(L)'
;GEVLDRIATKERGVPVFKTCERCSGNGFSPVPSTAAYKAILRRVPELHVRTWTRNWKPFLEALVDICHREERKADAVFQCATSFSDDFDKI
;
A
#
# COMPACT_ATOMS: atom_id res chain seq x y z
N GLY A 1 -1.78 -2.14 -5.82
CA GLY A 1 -2.00 -1.16 -6.90
C GLY A 1 -2.14 -1.88 -8.21
N GLU A 2 -3.38 -2.18 -8.58
CA GLU A 2 -3.70 -3.06 -9.70
C GLU A 2 -4.52 -2.33 -10.75
N VAL A 3 -4.41 -2.79 -12.00
CA VAL A 3 -5.18 -2.29 -13.13
C VAL A 3 -5.76 -3.46 -13.91
N LEU A 4 -6.91 -3.26 -14.53
CA LEU A 4 -7.54 -4.29 -15.35
C LEU A 4 -6.64 -4.64 -16.55
N ASP A 5 -6.28 -5.91 -16.67
CA ASP A 5 -5.65 -6.46 -17.86
C ASP A 5 -6.72 -6.68 -18.92
N ARG A 6 -6.82 -5.73 -19.85
CA ARG A 6 -7.83 -5.76 -20.90
C ARG A 6 -7.65 -6.92 -21.88
N ILE A 7 -6.42 -7.39 -22.09
CA ILE A 7 -6.13 -8.48 -23.02
C ILE A 7 -6.58 -9.79 -22.36
N ALA A 8 -6.06 -10.08 -21.17
CA ALA A 8 -6.41 -11.30 -20.45
C ALA A 8 -7.90 -11.35 -20.07
N THR A 9 -8.50 -10.21 -19.72
CA THR A 9 -9.95 -10.11 -19.46
C THR A 9 -10.76 -10.46 -20.70
N LYS A 10 -10.36 -9.99 -21.89
CA LYS A 10 -11.06 -10.29 -23.14
C LYS A 10 -10.94 -11.77 -23.52
N GLU A 11 -9.79 -12.39 -23.27
CA GLU A 11 -9.54 -13.80 -23.57
C GLU A 11 -10.29 -14.75 -22.63
N ARG A 12 -10.40 -14.41 -21.34
CA ARG A 12 -11.01 -15.28 -20.33
C ARG A 12 -12.49 -14.99 -20.07
N GLY A 13 -13.00 -13.86 -20.54
CA GLY A 13 -14.38 -13.43 -20.31
C GLY A 13 -14.69 -13.01 -18.87
N VAL A 14 -13.68 -12.99 -17.99
CA VAL A 14 -13.78 -12.58 -16.58
C VAL A 14 -12.73 -11.50 -16.28
N PRO A 15 -12.98 -10.56 -15.35
CA PRO A 15 -12.00 -9.55 -14.98
C PRO A 15 -10.69 -10.17 -14.50
N VAL A 16 -9.59 -9.86 -15.20
CA VAL A 16 -8.23 -10.22 -14.80
C VAL A 16 -7.47 -8.94 -14.50
N PHE A 17 -6.81 -8.87 -13.35
CA PHE A 17 -6.03 -7.71 -12.93
C PHE A 17 -4.53 -7.98 -13.05
N LYS A 18 -3.76 -6.93 -13.37
CA LYS A 18 -2.29 -6.94 -13.40
C LYS A 18 -1.72 -5.81 -12.54
N THR A 19 -0.46 -5.94 -12.17
CA THR A 19 0.28 -4.89 -11.47
C THR A 19 0.24 -3.59 -12.26
N CYS A 20 -0.12 -2.49 -11.60
CA CYS A 20 -0.12 -1.17 -12.22
C CYS A 20 1.31 -0.73 -12.55
N GLU A 21 1.60 -0.51 -13.84
CA GLU A 21 2.93 -0.09 -14.32
C GLU A 21 3.32 1.31 -13.79
N ARG A 22 2.34 2.19 -13.53
CA ARG A 22 2.57 3.56 -13.08
C ARG A 22 3.03 3.66 -11.62
N CYS A 23 2.47 2.82 -10.74
CA CYS A 23 2.82 2.81 -9.32
C CYS A 23 3.61 1.56 -8.91
N SER A 24 3.95 0.69 -9.87
CA SER A 24 4.64 -0.59 -9.65
C SER A 24 3.99 -1.45 -8.57
N GLY A 25 2.66 -1.42 -8.48
CA GLY A 25 1.92 -2.15 -7.45
C GLY A 25 1.66 -1.38 -6.16
N ASN A 26 2.23 -0.19 -5.94
CA ASN A 26 2.09 0.53 -4.67
C ASN A 26 0.69 1.13 -4.43
N GLY A 27 -0.09 1.39 -5.49
CA GLY A 27 -1.46 1.94 -5.38
C GLY A 27 -1.55 3.43 -5.04
N PHE A 28 -0.56 3.99 -4.35
CA PHE A 28 -0.47 5.40 -4.01
C PHE A 28 0.96 5.92 -4.18
N SER A 29 1.11 7.25 -4.28
CA SER A 29 2.44 7.88 -4.31
C SER A 29 3.06 7.84 -2.91
N PRO A 30 4.26 7.26 -2.73
CA PRO A 30 4.89 7.22 -1.42
C PRO A 30 5.21 8.64 -0.95
N VAL A 31 4.90 8.95 0.30
CA VAL A 31 5.32 10.21 0.92
C VAL A 31 6.81 10.10 1.22
N PRO A 32 7.68 10.94 0.61
CA PRO A 32 9.10 10.86 0.88
C PRO A 32 9.41 11.18 2.34
N SER A 33 10.37 10.47 2.95
CA SER A 33 10.83 10.77 4.32
C SER A 33 11.29 12.23 4.48
N THR A 34 11.75 12.87 3.41
CA THR A 34 12.14 14.29 3.40
C THR A 34 10.96 15.23 3.61
N ALA A 35 9.74 14.86 3.20
CA ALA A 35 8.54 15.63 3.46
C ALA A 35 8.21 15.62 4.97
N ALA A 36 8.29 14.44 5.61
CA ALA A 36 8.14 14.29 7.05
C ALA A 36 9.23 15.07 7.81
N TYR A 37 10.49 14.97 7.37
CA TYR A 37 11.59 15.73 7.95
C TYR A 37 11.32 17.24 7.94
N LYS A 38 10.90 17.81 6.80
CA LYS A 38 10.58 19.23 6.67
C LYS A 38 9.45 19.67 7.60
N ALA A 39 8.44 18.82 7.79
CA ALA A 39 7.35 19.10 8.71
C ALA A 39 7.83 19.11 10.17
N ILE A 40 8.67 18.15 10.55
CA ILE A 40 9.21 18.01 11.91
C ILE A 40 10.23 19.11 12.22
N LEU A 41 11.03 19.54 11.25
CA LEU A 41 12.00 20.63 11.41
C LEU A 41 11.35 21.95 11.83
N ARG A 42 10.07 22.18 11.49
CA ARG A 42 9.30 23.35 11.97
C ARG A 42 9.01 23.29 13.47
N ARG A 43 9.08 22.11 14.08
CA ARG A 43 8.84 21.88 15.52
C ARG A 43 10.13 21.68 16.29
N VAL A 44 11.15 21.10 15.64
CA VAL A 44 12.48 20.84 16.22
C VAL A 44 13.55 21.41 15.27
N PRO A 45 13.77 22.74 15.27
CA PRO A 45 14.65 23.40 14.29
C PRO A 45 16.11 22.95 14.35
N GLU A 46 16.59 22.53 15.51
CA GLU A 46 17.94 22.01 15.75
C GLU A 46 18.13 20.55 15.30
N LEU A 47 17.09 19.89 14.78
CA LEU A 47 17.18 18.51 14.32
C LEU A 47 18.06 18.41 13.07
N HIS A 48 19.27 17.91 13.26
CA HIS A 48 20.21 17.73 12.16
C HIS A 48 19.82 16.56 11.23
N VAL A 49 20.03 16.74 9.92
CA VAL A 49 19.67 15.74 8.90
C VAL A 49 20.31 14.37 9.11
N ARG A 50 21.53 14.31 9.69
CA ARG A 50 22.16 13.03 10.03
C ARG A 50 21.42 12.30 11.15
N THR A 51 20.94 13.02 12.16
CA THR A 51 20.15 12.47 13.27
C THR A 51 18.79 11.99 12.75
N TRP A 52 18.17 12.75 11.85
CA TRP A 52 16.96 12.33 11.14
C TRP A 52 17.16 10.97 10.45
N THR A 53 18.14 10.90 9.53
CA THR A 53 18.35 9.70 8.71
C THR A 53 18.72 8.48 9.54
N ARG A 54 19.49 8.63 10.62
CA ARG A 54 19.95 7.50 11.43
C ARG A 54 18.95 7.02 12.48
N ASN A 55 18.19 7.93 13.09
CA ASN A 55 17.41 7.59 14.29
C ASN A 55 15.89 7.77 14.09
N TRP A 56 15.47 8.79 13.33
CA TRP A 56 14.05 9.14 13.20
C TRP A 56 13.40 8.52 11.97
N LYS A 57 14.13 8.45 10.86
CA LYS A 57 13.66 7.81 9.64
C LYS A 57 13.31 6.33 9.86
N PRO A 58 14.12 5.50 10.55
CA PRO A 58 13.73 4.12 10.85
C PRO A 58 12.45 4.03 11.69
N PHE A 59 12.25 4.96 12.64
CA PHE A 59 11.02 5.03 13.42
C PHE A 59 9.80 5.37 12.55
N LEU A 60 9.94 6.34 11.64
CA LEU A 60 8.90 6.66 10.65
C LEU A 60 8.58 5.44 9.77
N GLU A 61 9.59 4.72 9.28
CA GLU A 61 9.42 3.52 8.46
C GLU A 61 8.69 2.41 9.23
N ALA A 62 8.98 2.24 10.52
CA ALA A 62 8.26 1.29 11.37
C ALA A 62 6.77 1.66 11.54
N LEU A 63 6.45 2.95 11.65
CA LEU A 63 5.05 3.41 11.67
C LEU A 63 4.33 3.15 10.36
N VAL A 64 5.00 3.36 9.23
CA VAL A 64 4.45 3.03 7.89
C VAL A 64 4.21 1.54 7.74
N ASP A 65 5.12 0.69 8.22
CA ASP A 65 4.94 -0.76 8.18
C ASP A 65 3.74 -1.23 9.02
N ILE A 66 3.46 -0.58 10.16
CA ILE A 66 2.22 -0.85 10.93
C ILE A 66 0.99 -0.61 10.06
N CYS A 67 0.91 0.53 9.36
CA CYS A 67 -0.21 0.83 8.47
C CYS A 67 -0.41 -0.25 7.41
N HIS A 68 0.67 -0.71 6.77
CA HIS A 68 0.60 -1.78 5.79
C HIS A 68 0.18 -3.13 6.37
N ARG A 69 0.60 -3.45 7.60
CA ARG A 69 0.15 -4.67 8.29
C ARG A 69 -1.35 -4.62 8.58
N GLU A 70 -1.85 -3.48 9.04
CA GLU A 70 -3.29 -3.32 9.30
C GLU A 70 -4.12 -3.30 8.02
N GLU A 71 -3.62 -2.69 6.95
CA GLU A 71 -4.23 -2.76 5.62
C GLU A 71 -4.40 -4.21 5.15
N ARG A 72 -3.33 -5.03 5.25
CA ARG A 72 -3.40 -6.46 4.88
C ARG A 72 -4.38 -7.25 5.76
N LYS A 73 -4.46 -6.94 7.05
CA LYS A 73 -5.44 -7.57 7.94
C LYS A 73 -6.87 -7.21 7.55
N ALA A 74 -7.12 -5.93 7.27
CA ALA A 74 -8.43 -5.46 6.84
C ALA A 74 -8.85 -6.11 5.51
N ASP A 75 -7.94 -6.20 4.55
CA ASP A 75 -8.18 -6.89 3.28
C ASP A 75 -8.49 -8.39 3.49
N ALA A 76 -7.71 -9.10 4.31
CA ALA A 76 -7.98 -10.51 4.62
C ALA A 76 -9.37 -10.73 5.24
N VAL A 77 -9.78 -9.85 6.18
CA VAL A 77 -11.12 -9.90 6.78
C VAL A 77 -12.20 -9.58 5.75
N PHE A 78 -11.97 -8.59 4.87
CA PHE A 78 -12.88 -8.26 3.80
C PHE A 78 -13.09 -9.46 2.87
N GLN A 79 -12.01 -10.07 2.36
CA GLN A 79 -12.08 -11.25 1.50
C GLN A 79 -12.83 -12.40 2.16
N CYS A 80 -12.57 -12.66 3.45
CA CYS A 80 -13.30 -13.69 4.20
C CYS A 80 -14.80 -13.38 4.34
N ALA A 81 -15.17 -12.11 4.54
CA ALA A 81 -16.58 -11.71 4.64
C ALA A 81 -17.29 -11.73 3.29
N THR A 82 -16.58 -11.45 2.20
CA THR A 82 -17.14 -11.38 0.85
C THR A 82 -17.04 -12.68 0.07
N SER A 83 -16.39 -13.73 0.59
CA SER A 83 -16.21 -15.02 -0.09
C SER A 83 -17.50 -15.86 -0.26
N PHE A 84 -18.70 -15.26 -0.15
CA PHE A 84 -19.99 -15.93 -0.35
C PHE A 84 -20.61 -15.52 -1.69
N SER A 85 -20.08 -16.05 -2.80
CA SER A 85 -20.81 -16.09 -4.08
C SER A 85 -20.31 -17.14 -5.10
N ASP A 86 -19.51 -18.14 -4.72
CA ASP A 86 -19.06 -19.20 -5.64
C ASP A 86 -19.50 -20.64 -5.27
N ASP A 87 -20.22 -20.83 -4.15
CA ASP A 87 -20.65 -22.17 -3.69
C ASP A 87 -22.05 -22.61 -4.19
N PHE A 88 -22.76 -21.77 -4.96
CA PHE A 88 -24.13 -22.10 -5.42
C PHE A 88 -24.23 -22.78 -6.81
N ASP A 89 -23.13 -22.94 -7.55
CA ASP A 89 -23.15 -23.52 -8.91
C ASP A 89 -22.66 -24.98 -9.00
N LYS A 90 -22.69 -25.73 -7.89
CA LYS A 90 -22.35 -27.17 -7.86
C LYS A 90 -23.45 -28.04 -7.26
N ILE A 91 -24.68 -27.93 -7.77
CA ILE A 91 -25.73 -28.96 -7.61
C ILE A 91 -26.43 -29.18 -8.94
#